data_AF-A0A0A1W5T8-F1
#
_entry.id   AF-A0A0A1W5T8-F1
#
_cell.length_a   1.000
_cell.length_b   1.000
_cell.length_c   1.000
_cell.angle_alpha   90.00
_cell.angle_beta   90.00
_cell.angle_gamma   90.00
#
_symmetry.space_group_name_H-M   'P 1'
#
loop_
_entity.id
_entity.type
_entity.pdbx_description
1 polymer ?
#
loop_
_entity_poly.entity_id
_entity_poly.type
_entity_poly.pdbx_seq_one_letter_code
_entity_poly.pdbx_strand_id
1 'polypeptide(L)'
;MDETLRLQPAMVSRKLLVLTFIRSYVHRWNGSPSIGEIAQGIGASRTRVQAALRALEQEKQIVRRPGARGIMLPDRLAEAVRDLRAAGYVVDDDIVRGPFPILPLTPELDYDPG
;
A
#
# COMPACT_ATOMS: atom_id res chain seq x y z
N MET A 1 10.51 11.92 14.41
CA MET A 1 9.85 11.23 15.54
C MET A 1 9.78 9.76 15.18
N ASP A 2 10.51 8.93 15.92
CA ASP A 2 10.64 7.48 15.70
C ASP A 2 9.44 6.75 16.28
N GLU A 3 8.43 6.51 15.44
CA GLU A 3 7.31 5.66 15.79
C GLU A 3 7.69 4.19 15.55
N THR A 4 8.28 3.58 16.58
CA THR A 4 8.58 2.15 16.59
C THR A 4 7.27 1.37 16.50
N LEU A 5 7.14 0.51 15.49
CA LEU A 5 5.96 -0.32 15.26
C LEU A 5 5.89 -1.39 16.37
N ARG A 6 5.04 -1.16 17.37
CA ARG A 6 4.79 -2.09 18.48
C ARG A 6 3.69 -3.10 18.11
N LEU A 7 3.76 -4.30 18.68
CA LEU A 7 2.74 -5.35 18.56
C LEU A 7 1.38 -4.82 19.03
N GLN A 8 0.43 -4.72 18.12
CA GLN A 8 -0.98 -4.46 18.42
C GLN A 8 -1.77 -5.78 18.43
N PRO A 9 -2.92 -5.89 19.13
CA PRO A 9 -3.73 -7.12 19.16
C PRO A 9 -4.15 -7.61 17.77
N ALA A 10 -4.34 -6.69 16.81
CA ALA A 10 -4.61 -7.04 15.40
C ALA A 10 -3.40 -7.70 14.68
N MET A 11 -2.19 -7.57 15.24
CA MET A 11 -0.92 -8.06 14.68
C MET A 11 -0.36 -9.19 15.54
N VAL A 12 -1.13 -10.28 15.69
CA VAL A 12 -0.78 -11.41 16.57
C VAL A 12 0.55 -12.09 16.18
N SER A 13 1.08 -11.87 14.97
CA SER A 13 2.32 -12.48 14.49
C SER A 13 3.37 -11.46 14.03
N ARG A 14 4.64 -11.71 14.38
CA ARG A 14 5.82 -10.96 13.92
C ARG A 14 5.91 -10.91 12.39
N LYS A 15 5.43 -11.94 11.70
CA LYS A 15 5.33 -11.98 10.24
C LYS A 15 4.49 -10.82 9.70
N LEU A 16 3.35 -10.55 10.34
CA LEU A 16 2.46 -9.46 9.96
C LEU A 16 3.08 -8.09 10.25
N LEU A 17 3.79 -7.94 11.37
CA LEU A 17 4.58 -6.73 11.66
C LEU A 17 5.61 -6.42 10.58
N VAL A 18 6.37 -7.42 10.15
CA VAL A 18 7.34 -7.26 9.07
C VAL A 18 6.64 -6.83 7.78
N LEU A 19 5.53 -7.49 7.41
CA LEU A 19 4.79 -7.15 6.20
C LEU A 19 4.22 -5.73 6.24
N THR A 20 3.61 -5.33 7.36
CA THR A 20 3.07 -3.98 7.54
C THR A 20 4.17 -2.93 7.49
N PHE A 21 5.30 -3.17 8.17
CA PHE A 21 6.44 -2.27 8.10
C PHE A 21 6.93 -2.08 6.66
N ILE A 22 7.08 -3.16 5.88
CA ILE A 22 7.51 -3.08 4.48
C ILE A 22 6.52 -2.25 3.65
N ARG A 23 5.20 -2.48 3.80
CA ARG A 23 4.17 -1.70 3.11
C ARG A 23 4.23 -0.22 3.44
N SER A 24 4.31 0.11 4.73
CA SER A 24 4.44 1.50 5.19
C SER A 24 5.73 2.16 4.69
N TYR A 25 6.85 1.43 4.69
CA TYR A 25 8.14 1.94 4.23
C TYR A 25 8.10 2.25 2.73
N VAL A 26 7.61 1.31 1.90
CA VAL A 26 7.49 1.51 0.46
C VAL A 26 6.55 2.68 0.16
N HIS A 27 5.41 2.78 0.83
CA HIS A 27 4.48 3.88 0.63
C HIS A 27 5.08 5.25 0.99
N ARG A 28 5.87 5.33 2.07
CA ARG A 28 6.44 6.59 2.57
C ARG A 28 7.68 7.05 1.79
N TRP A 29 8.55 6.12 1.39
CA TRP A 29 9.86 6.45 0.82
C TRP A 29 10.06 5.97 -0.62
N ASN A 30 9.04 5.35 -1.23
CA ASN A 30 9.07 4.80 -2.58
C ASN A 30 10.30 3.90 -2.87
N GLY A 31 10.75 3.15 -1.86
CA GLY A 31 11.92 2.31 -1.93
C GLY A 31 11.82 1.08 -1.03
N SER A 32 12.61 0.06 -1.34
CA SER A 32 12.64 -1.16 -0.51
C SER A 32 13.48 -0.93 0.75
N PRO A 33 12.97 -1.30 1.94
CA PRO A 33 13.79 -1.30 3.15
C PRO A 33 14.87 -2.38 3.10
N SER A 34 15.92 -2.18 3.87
CA SER A 34 16.92 -3.18 4.24
C SER A 34 16.47 -4.01 5.45
N ILE A 35 17.10 -5.16 5.66
CA ILE A 35 16.84 -6.00 6.85
C ILE A 35 17.14 -5.24 8.15
N GLY A 36 18.16 -4.37 8.15
CA GLY A 36 18.53 -3.55 9.30
C GLY A 36 17.45 -2.54 9.67
N GLU A 37 16.90 -1.84 8.67
CA GLU A 37 15.81 -0.87 8.87
C GLU A 37 14.54 -1.56 9.39
N ILE A 38 14.20 -2.74 8.86
CA ILE A 38 13.07 -3.53 9.38
C ILE A 38 13.33 -3.91 10.83
N ALA A 39 14.51 -4.46 11.13
CA ALA A 39 14.87 -4.93 12.46
C ALA A 39 14.79 -3.81 13.51
N GLN A 40 15.31 -2.62 13.19
CA GLN A 40 15.18 -1.44 14.04
C GLN A 40 13.72 -0.99 14.16
N GLY A 41 13.01 -0.88 13.04
CA GLY A 41 11.65 -0.37 13.00
C GLY A 41 10.62 -1.18 13.80
N ILE A 42 10.82 -2.50 13.90
CA ILE A 42 9.94 -3.39 14.66
C ILE A 42 10.55 -3.89 15.99
N GLY A 43 11.75 -3.44 16.35
CA GLY A 43 12.44 -3.87 17.57
C GLY A 43 12.74 -5.38 17.61
N ALA A 44 13.26 -5.95 16.53
CA ALA A 44 13.56 -7.39 16.43
C ALA A 44 15.00 -7.66 15.97
N SER A 45 15.50 -8.87 16.20
CA SER A 45 16.81 -9.29 15.68
C SER A 45 16.75 -9.54 14.18
N ARG A 46 17.87 -9.28 13.47
CA ARG A 46 18.00 -9.52 12.02
C ARG A 46 17.67 -10.96 11.64
N THR A 47 18.07 -11.94 12.45
CA THR A 47 17.77 -13.37 12.24
C THR A 47 16.26 -13.64 12.26
N ARG A 48 15.52 -13.04 13.20
CA ARG A 48 14.06 -13.19 13.29
C ARG A 48 13.35 -12.51 12.12
N VAL A 49 13.86 -11.35 11.67
CA VAL A 49 13.36 -10.70 10.46
C VAL A 49 13.59 -11.57 9.23
N GLN A 50 14.77 -12.17 9.07
CA GLN A 50 15.04 -13.08 7.96
C GLN A 50 14.10 -14.28 7.94
N ALA A 51 13.82 -14.90 9.10
CA ALA A 51 12.86 -15.99 9.18
C ALA A 51 11.45 -15.55 8.74
N ALA A 52 11.01 -14.37 9.19
CA ALA A 52 9.73 -13.80 8.77
C ALA A 52 9.68 -13.48 7.26
N LEU A 53 10.76 -12.93 6.70
CA LEU A 53 10.87 -12.65 5.27
C LEU A 53 10.81 -13.93 4.43
N ARG A 54 11.46 -15.02 4.87
CA ARG A 54 11.37 -16.32 4.21
C ARG A 54 9.93 -16.86 4.20
N ALA A 55 9.21 -16.76 5.31
CA ALA A 55 7.81 -17.16 5.36
C ALA A 55 6.92 -16.31 4.44
N LEU A 56 7.11 -14.98 4.43
CA LEU A 56 6.39 -14.08 3.52
C LEU A 56 6.68 -14.35 2.05
N GLU A 57 7.92 -14.72 1.71
CA GLU A 57 8.33 -15.09 0.36
C GLU A 57 7.68 -16.40 -0.08
N GLN A 58 7.67 -17.43 0.78
CA GLN A 58 6.97 -18.70 0.53
C GLN A 58 5.47 -18.50 0.30
N GLU A 59 4.85 -17.57 1.04
CA GLU A 59 3.44 -17.21 0.91
C GLU A 59 3.15 -16.22 -0.22
N LYS A 60 4.15 -15.86 -1.05
CA LYS A 60 4.05 -14.88 -2.13
C LYS A 60 3.47 -13.53 -1.68
N GLN A 61 3.76 -13.14 -0.44
CA GLN A 61 3.44 -11.81 0.10
C GLN A 61 4.54 -10.80 -0.22
N ILE A 62 5.76 -11.26 -0.45
CA ILE A 62 6.90 -10.49 -0.94
C ILE A 62 7.64 -11.28 -2.02
N VAL A 63 8.43 -10.57 -2.82
CA VAL A 63 9.43 -11.15 -3.73
C VAL A 63 10.80 -10.64 -3.32
N ARG A 64 11.82 -11.51 -3.30
CA ARG A 64 13.21 -11.11 -3.05
C ARG A 64 14.05 -11.22 -4.31
N ARG A 65 14.73 -10.13 -4.68
CA ARG A 65 15.74 -10.10 -5.73
C ARG A 65 17.15 -10.02 -5.13
N PRO A 66 18.16 -10.64 -5.75
CA PRO A 66 19.54 -10.41 -5.39
C PRO A 66 19.92 -8.93 -5.53
N GLY A 67 20.72 -8.40 -4.60
CA GLY A 67 21.18 -7.02 -4.61
C GLY A 67 20.77 -6.20 -3.39
N ALA A 68 21.25 -4.96 -3.32
CA ALA A 68 20.84 -4.00 -2.30
C ALA A 68 19.35 -3.65 -2.49
N ARG A 69 18.57 -3.61 -1.40
CA ARG A 69 17.14 -3.24 -1.43
C ARG A 69 16.28 -4.13 -2.34
N GLY A 70 16.50 -5.45 -2.28
CA GLY A 70 15.80 -6.42 -3.11
C GLY A 70 14.41 -6.88 -2.61
N ILE A 71 13.79 -6.24 -1.62
CA ILE A 71 12.47 -6.65 -1.11
C ILE A 71 11.38 -5.92 -1.89
N MET A 72 10.59 -6.66 -2.65
CA MET A 72 9.49 -6.12 -3.45
C MET A 72 8.15 -6.62 -2.94
N LEU A 73 7.14 -5.76 -2.97
CA LEU A 73 5.76 -6.18 -2.83
C LEU A 73 5.27 -6.68 -4.20
N PRO A 74 4.58 -7.83 -4.27
CA PRO A 74 3.89 -8.23 -5.49
C PRO A 74 2.89 -7.14 -5.88
N ASP A 75 2.72 -6.94 -7.17
CA ASP A 75 1.79 -5.94 -7.68
C ASP A 75 0.33 -6.41 -7.49
N ARG A 76 -0.13 -6.29 -6.25
CA ARG A 76 -1.47 -6.68 -5.82
C ARG A 76 -2.54 -5.72 -6.26
N LEU A 77 -2.16 -4.52 -6.70
CA LEU A 77 -3.11 -3.57 -7.24
C LEU A 77 -3.68 -4.12 -8.55
N ALA A 78 -2.82 -4.59 -9.45
CA ALA A 78 -3.26 -5.20 -10.71
C ALA A 78 -4.12 -6.46 -10.48
N GLU A 79 -3.79 -7.29 -9.49
CA GLU A 79 -4.62 -8.44 -9.10
C GLU A 79 -5.96 -8.00 -8.50
N ALA A 80 -5.96 -7.08 -7.53
CA ALA A 80 -7.18 -6.59 -6.90
C ALA A 80 -8.11 -5.88 -7.90
N VAL A 81 -7.56 -5.10 -8.84
CA VAL A 81 -8.34 -4.47 -9.91
C VAL A 81 -8.95 -5.54 -10.82
N ARG A 82 -8.22 -6.60 -11.16
CA ARG A 82 -8.77 -7.74 -11.92
C ARG A 82 -9.88 -8.46 -11.16
N ASP A 83 -9.70 -8.71 -9.86
CA ASP A 83 -10.68 -9.38 -9.02
C ASP A 83 -11.97 -8.54 -8.86
N LEU A 84 -11.83 -7.23 -8.67
CA LEU A 84 -12.95 -6.29 -8.62
C LEU A 84 -13.74 -6.28 -9.93
N ARG A 85 -13.04 -6.23 -11.07
CA ARG A 85 -13.66 -6.33 -12.40
C ARG A 85 -14.36 -7.68 -12.59
N ALA A 86 -13.73 -8.79 -12.19
CA ALA A 86 -14.32 -10.12 -12.28
C ALA A 86 -15.58 -10.28 -11.41
N ALA A 87 -15.65 -9.56 -10.30
CA ALA A 87 -16.84 -9.48 -9.44
C ALA A 87 -17.91 -8.48 -9.94
N GLY A 88 -17.69 -7.83 -11.09
CA GLY A 88 -18.66 -6.92 -11.72
C GLY A 88 -18.61 -5.48 -11.20
N TYR A 89 -17.62 -5.12 -10.39
CA TYR A 89 -17.39 -3.73 -10.00
C TYR A 89 -16.73 -2.97 -11.16
N VAL A 90 -17.13 -1.71 -11.34
CA VAL A 90 -16.46 -0.76 -12.23
C VAL A 90 -15.38 -0.05 -11.41
N VAL A 91 -14.11 -0.15 -11.84
CA VAL A 91 -13.00 0.55 -11.21
C VAL A 91 -12.84 1.92 -11.88
N ASP A 92 -12.40 2.96 -11.17
CA ASP A 92 -12.31 4.32 -11.71
C ASP A 92 -11.51 4.42 -13.02
N ASP A 93 -10.48 3.58 -13.21
CA ASP A 93 -9.71 3.47 -14.46
C ASP A 93 -10.55 2.98 -15.66
N ASP A 94 -11.66 2.28 -15.40
CA ASP A 94 -12.64 1.86 -16.42
C ASP A 94 -13.59 3.00 -16.80
N ILE A 95 -13.65 4.05 -15.98
CA ILE A 95 -14.44 5.26 -16.26
C ILE A 95 -13.55 6.23 -17.03
N VAL A 96 -13.73 6.27 -18.35
CA VAL A 96 -13.26 7.42 -19.13
C VAL A 96 -14.02 8.64 -18.60
N ARG A 97 -13.36 9.47 -17.77
CA ARG A 97 -13.85 10.82 -17.47
C ARG A 97 -13.85 11.60 -18.77
N GLY A 98 -14.97 11.54 -19.49
CA GLY A 98 -15.27 12.53 -20.51
C GLY A 98 -15.23 13.94 -19.90
N PRO A 99 -15.11 15.00 -20.71
CA PRO A 99 -15.25 16.34 -20.18
C PRO A 99 -16.53 16.40 -19.35
N PHE A 100 -16.43 16.95 -18.13
CA PHE A 100 -17.56 17.13 -17.22
C PHE A 100 -18.80 17.59 -18.02
N PRO A 101 -20.01 17.08 -17.73
CA PRO A 101 -21.20 17.58 -18.40
C PRO A 101 -21.20 19.10 -18.30
N ILE A 102 -21.54 19.78 -19.41
CA ILE A 102 -21.65 21.24 -19.43
C ILE A 102 -22.54 21.61 -18.24
N LEU A 103 -21.95 22.29 -17.25
CA LEU A 103 -22.71 22.76 -16.10
C LEU A 103 -23.84 23.63 -16.66
N PRO A 104 -25.08 23.48 -16.16
CA PRO A 104 -26.15 24.37 -16.57
C PRO A 104 -25.66 25.81 -16.37
N LEU A 105 -25.91 26.68 -17.36
CA LEU A 105 -25.60 28.10 -17.22
C LEU A 105 -26.16 28.57 -15.89
N THR A 106 -25.31 29.22 -15.10
CA THR A 106 -25.72 29.81 -13.83
C THR A 106 -26.95 30.68 -14.11
N PRO A 107 -28.07 30.51 -13.39
CA PRO A 107 -29.20 31.41 -13.57
C PRO A 107 -28.71 32.82 -13.26
N GLU A 108 -28.86 33.73 -14.22
CA GLU A 108 -28.67 35.15 -13.96
C GLU A 108 -29.69 35.53 -12.88
N LEU A 109 -29.18 35.85 -11.69
CA LEU A 109 -29.99 36.48 -10.66
C LEU A 109 -30.30 37.88 -11.16
N ASP A 110 -31.52 38.07 -11.68
CA ASP A 110 -32.03 39.38 -12.01
C ASP A 110 -32.14 40.16 -10.69
N TYR A 111 -31.20 41.07 -10.47
CA TYR A 111 -31.20 41.92 -9.30
C TYR A 111 -32.19 43.05 -9.56
N ASP A 112 -33.29 43.05 -8.82
CA ASP A 112 -34.28 44.14 -8.79
C ASP A 112 -33.92 45.12 -7.67
N PRO A 113 -33.32 46.29 -7.98
CA PRO A 113 -33.18 47.37 -7.02
C PRO A 113 -34.50 48.16 -7.04
N GLY A 114 -35.39 47.83 -6.11
CA GLY A 114 -36.65 48.56 -5.90
C GLY A 114 -36.49 50.06 -5.68
#